data_AF-C5F0P4-F1
#
_entry.id   AF-C5F0P4-F1
#
_cell.length_a   1.000
_cell.length_b   1.000
_cell.length_c   1.000
_cell.angle_alpha   90.00
_cell.angle_beta   90.00
_cell.angle_gamma   90.00
#
_symmetry.space_group_name_H-M   'P 1'
#
loop_
_entity.id
_entity.type
_entity.pdbx_description
1 polymer ?
#
loop_
_entity_poly.entity_id
_entity_poly.type
_entity_poly.pdbx_seq_one_letter_code
_entity_poly.pdbx_strand_id
1 'polypeptide(L)'
;MTKIVTRLIVIGILTTLCIGVMIGSVILINQRSIQDGYLINIAGKERMLTQKITKEVFIINSQNQQNFDELNLAIKEFEENLHTLRYGNQKKNINPPSNSIIIKQLALIEKQWLEFKKVVQDFKEVSYKFCKNKLFLDENNSIIL
;
A
#
# COMPACT_ATOMS: atom_id res chain seq x y z
N MET A 1 -15.47 -60.05 24.03
CA MET A 1 -15.44 -59.51 22.66
C MET A 1 -15.89 -58.04 22.58
N THR A 2 -16.94 -57.63 23.30
CA THR A 2 -17.46 -56.23 23.28
C THR A 2 -16.44 -55.14 23.66
N LYS A 3 -15.63 -55.36 24.71
CA LYS A 3 -14.60 -54.39 25.16
C LYS A 3 -13.56 -54.03 24.08
N ILE A 4 -13.18 -54.97 23.22
CA ILE A 4 -12.19 -54.75 22.15
C ILE A 4 -12.81 -53.92 21.03
N VAL A 5 -14.05 -54.23 20.65
CA VAL A 5 -14.81 -53.50 19.63
C VAL A 5 -15.05 -52.04 20.07
N THR A 6 -15.43 -51.81 21.33
CA THR A 6 -15.60 -50.44 21.85
C THR A 6 -14.29 -49.65 21.80
N ARG A 7 -13.16 -50.27 22.14
CA ARG A 7 -11.84 -49.62 22.05
C ARG A 7 -11.48 -49.25 20.60
N LEU A 8 -11.75 -50.12 19.63
CA LEU A 8 -11.51 -49.86 18.21
C LEU A 8 -12.37 -48.70 17.69
N ILE A 9 -13.64 -48.64 18.07
CA ILE A 9 -14.55 -47.53 17.70
C ILE A 9 -14.04 -46.21 18.28
N VAL A 10 -13.64 -46.19 19.56
CA VAL A 10 -13.10 -44.98 20.19
C VAL A 10 -11.82 -44.51 19.50
N ILE A 11 -10.92 -45.42 19.12
CA ILE A 11 -9.70 -45.08 18.38
C ILE A 11 -10.07 -44.50 17.01
N GLY A 12 -11.03 -45.08 16.28
CA GLY A 12 -11.49 -44.56 14.99
C GLY A 12 -12.13 -43.17 15.08
N ILE A 13 -12.92 -42.91 16.12
CA ILE A 13 -13.48 -41.57 16.38
C ILE A 13 -12.35 -40.58 16.71
N LEU A 14 -11.37 -41.00 17.51
CA LEU A 14 -10.24 -40.14 17.87
C LEU A 14 -9.37 -39.79 16.67
N THR A 15 -9.06 -40.77 15.82
CA THR A 15 -8.23 -40.53 14.62
C THR A 15 -8.94 -39.66 13.60
N THR A 16 -10.24 -39.87 13.38
CA THR A 16 -11.05 -39.02 12.48
C THR A 16 -11.16 -37.58 13.01
N LEU A 17 -11.33 -37.39 14.32
CA LEU A 17 -11.30 -36.07 14.95
C LEU A 17 -9.94 -35.37 14.75
N CYS A 18 -8.84 -36.09 14.96
CA CYS A 18 -7.49 -35.55 14.76
C CYS A 18 -7.25 -35.10 13.30
N ILE A 19 -7.69 -35.89 12.32
CA ILE A 19 -7.58 -35.52 10.89
C ILE A 19 -8.43 -34.28 10.59
N GLY A 20 -9.64 -34.18 11.13
CA GLY A 20 -10.49 -33.01 10.96
C GLY A 20 -9.85 -31.72 11.48
N VAL A 21 -9.22 -31.78 12.66
CA VAL A 21 -8.49 -30.63 13.24
C VAL A 21 -7.29 -30.24 12.36
N MET A 22 -6.53 -31.23 11.87
CA MET A 22 -5.40 -30.99 10.97
C MET A 22 -5.84 -30.26 9.70
N ILE A 23 -6.87 -30.75 9.01
CA ILE A 23 -7.40 -30.12 7.79
C ILE A 23 -7.89 -28.69 8.07
N GLY A 24 -8.64 -28.50 9.16
CA GLY A 24 -9.12 -27.17 9.56
C GLY A 24 -7.98 -26.18 9.82
N SER A 25 -6.92 -26.62 10.49
CA SER A 25 -5.75 -25.79 10.76
C SER A 25 -5.02 -25.37 9.48
N VAL A 26 -4.89 -26.27 8.49
CA VAL A 26 -4.26 -25.98 7.19
C VAL A 26 -5.04 -24.90 6.44
N ILE A 27 -6.37 -25.00 6.41
CA ILE A 27 -7.23 -24.01 5.74
C ILE A 27 -7.05 -22.63 6.38
N LEU A 28 -7.07 -22.55 7.72
CA LEU A 28 -6.88 -21.30 8.46
C LEU A 28 -5.50 -20.66 8.22
N ILE A 29 -4.43 -21.46 8.24
CA ILE A 29 -3.06 -20.96 8.00
C ILE A 29 -2.92 -20.46 6.56
N ASN A 30 -3.48 -21.16 5.57
CA ASN A 30 -3.41 -20.75 4.17
C ASN A 30 -4.13 -19.42 3.93
N GLN A 31 -5.32 -19.23 4.52
CA GLN A 31 -6.05 -17.96 4.44
C GLN A 31 -5.24 -16.79 5.02
N ARG A 32 -4.62 -16.98 6.19
CA ARG A 32 -3.73 -15.96 6.79
C ARG A 32 -2.52 -15.68 5.90
N SER A 33 -1.89 -16.72 5.35
CA SER A 33 -0.73 -16.58 4.46
C SER A 33 -1.04 -15.76 3.20
N ILE A 34 -2.22 -15.91 2.61
CA ILE A 34 -2.65 -15.12 1.44
C ILE A 34 -2.83 -13.64 1.83
N GLN A 35 -3.45 -13.37 2.97
CA GLN A 35 -3.62 -12.00 3.47
C GLN A 35 -2.27 -11.33 3.76
N ASP A 36 -1.35 -12.04 4.42
CA ASP A 36 0.00 -11.55 4.69
C ASP A 36 0.76 -11.27 3.38
N GLY A 37 0.66 -12.17 2.40
CA GLY A 37 1.25 -11.97 1.06
C GLY A 37 0.69 -10.73 0.35
N TYR A 38 -0.62 -10.48 0.47
CA TYR A 38 -1.25 -9.28 -0.08
C TYR A 38 -0.75 -7.99 0.58
N LEU A 39 -0.62 -7.98 1.91
CA LEU A 39 -0.08 -6.84 2.66
C LEU A 39 1.39 -6.57 2.32
N ILE A 40 2.20 -7.63 2.18
CA ILE A 40 3.60 -7.53 1.73
C ILE A 40 3.66 -6.90 0.33
N ASN A 41 2.77 -7.29 -0.58
CA ASN A 41 2.71 -6.71 -1.92
C ASN A 41 2.35 -5.21 -1.89
N ILE A 42 1.40 -4.80 -1.04
CA ILE A 42 1.11 -3.37 -0.83
C ILE A 42 2.35 -2.64 -0.33
N ALA A 43 3.03 -3.16 0.70
CA ALA A 43 4.27 -2.56 1.19
C ALA A 43 5.39 -2.54 0.13
N GLY A 44 5.42 -3.52 -0.77
CA GLY A 44 6.26 -3.52 -1.97
C GLY A 44 5.94 -2.35 -2.89
N LYS A 45 4.66 -2.13 -3.19
CA LYS A 45 4.18 -1.01 -4.00
C LYS A 45 4.54 0.34 -3.41
N GLU A 46 4.47 0.53 -2.09
CA GLU A 46 4.87 1.80 -1.45
C GLU A 46 6.29 2.23 -1.81
N ARG A 47 7.23 1.27 -1.86
CA ARG A 47 8.63 1.54 -2.27
C ARG A 47 8.68 1.98 -3.74
N MET A 48 7.98 1.26 -4.61
CA MET A 48 7.89 1.59 -6.03
C MET A 48 7.24 2.97 -6.25
N LEU A 49 6.16 3.27 -5.54
CA LEU A 49 5.42 4.53 -5.65
C LEU A 49 6.26 5.72 -5.19
N THR A 50 7.06 5.58 -4.13
CA THR A 50 8.01 6.61 -3.71
C THR A 50 9.00 6.93 -4.83
N GLN A 51 9.52 5.91 -5.52
CA GLN A 51 10.42 6.09 -6.66
C GLN A 51 9.68 6.70 -7.86
N LYS A 52 8.43 6.27 -8.13
CA LYS A 52 7.60 6.83 -9.20
C LYS A 52 7.34 8.32 -8.97
N ILE A 53 6.94 8.72 -7.76
CA ILE A 53 6.71 10.13 -7.40
C ILE A 53 7.96 10.97 -7.66
N THR A 54 9.12 10.52 -7.18
CA THR A 54 10.40 11.22 -7.41
C THR A 54 10.74 11.33 -8.89
N LYS A 55 10.54 10.25 -9.66
CA LYS A 55 10.73 10.25 -11.12
C LYS A 55 9.82 11.26 -11.81
N GLU A 56 8.53 11.30 -11.48
CA GLU A 56 7.58 12.22 -12.10
C GLU A 56 7.93 13.67 -11.77
N VAL A 57 8.34 13.99 -10.54
CA VAL A 57 8.86 15.32 -10.18
C VAL A 57 10.02 15.73 -11.08
N PHE A 58 10.98 14.82 -11.32
CA PHE A 58 12.12 15.09 -12.19
C PHE A 58 11.70 15.31 -13.66
N ILE A 59 10.77 14.49 -14.18
CA ILE A 59 10.24 14.63 -15.55
C ILE A 59 9.56 15.98 -15.73
N ILE A 60 8.65 16.33 -14.82
CA ILE A 60 7.91 17.60 -14.85
C ILE A 60 8.89 18.78 -14.87
N ASN A 61 9.90 18.75 -13.99
CA ASN A 61 10.91 19.80 -13.92
C ASN A 61 11.75 19.91 -15.19
N SER A 62 12.17 18.77 -15.76
CA SER A 62 13.03 18.76 -16.96
C SER A 62 12.29 19.18 -18.23
N GLN A 63 10.98 18.88 -18.33
CA GLN A 63 10.19 19.16 -19.52
C GLN A 63 9.40 20.47 -19.43
N ASN A 64 9.48 21.21 -18.30
CA ASN A 64 8.66 22.39 -18.01
C ASN A 64 7.16 22.16 -18.24
N GLN A 65 6.69 20.93 -18.00
CA GLN A 65 5.31 20.54 -18.23
C GLN A 65 4.43 20.95 -17.06
N GLN A 66 3.16 21.26 -17.35
CA GLN A 66 2.14 21.53 -16.33
C GLN A 66 1.21 20.32 -16.10
N ASN A 67 1.59 19.13 -16.56
CA ASN A 67 0.83 17.92 -16.34
C ASN A 67 1.29 17.24 -15.04
N PHE A 68 0.38 17.13 -14.07
CA PHE A 68 0.63 16.49 -12.79
C PHE A 68 -0.18 15.20 -12.60
N ASP A 69 -0.83 14.68 -13.63
CA ASP A 69 -1.81 13.60 -13.51
C ASP A 69 -1.16 12.30 -13.00
N GLU A 70 -0.07 11.86 -13.62
CA GLU A 70 0.68 10.67 -13.18
C GLU A 70 1.25 10.81 -11.77
N LEU A 71 1.72 12.01 -11.42
CA LEU A 71 2.20 12.34 -10.08
C LEU A 71 1.06 12.25 -9.06
N ASN A 72 -0.09 12.84 -9.36
CA ASN A 72 -1.27 12.84 -8.49
C ASN A 72 -1.83 11.42 -8.31
N LEU A 73 -1.86 10.61 -9.37
CA LEU A 73 -2.28 9.22 -9.31
C LEU A 73 -1.34 8.40 -8.41
N ALA A 74 -0.02 8.59 -8.54
CA ALA A 74 0.95 7.89 -7.70
C ALA A 74 0.83 8.30 -6.22
N ILE A 75 0.66 9.58 -5.92
CA ILE A 75 0.41 10.10 -4.56
C ILE A 75 -0.86 9.48 -4.00
N LYS A 76 -1.96 9.47 -4.77
CA LYS A 76 -3.23 8.90 -4.32
C LYS A 76 -3.13 7.41 -4.04
N GLU A 77 -2.49 6.63 -4.92
CA GLU A 77 -2.31 5.19 -4.69
C GLU A 77 -1.47 4.92 -3.43
N PHE A 78 -0.42 5.72 -3.18
CA PHE A 78 0.39 5.62 -1.97
C PHE A 78 -0.47 5.86 -0.71
N GLU A 79 -1.28 6.92 -0.70
CA GLU A 79 -2.12 7.24 0.46
C GLU A 79 -3.19 6.19 0.73
N GLU A 80 -3.81 5.64 -0.31
CA GLU A 80 -4.81 4.57 -0.19
C GLU A 80 -4.17 3.26 0.34
N ASN A 81 -2.96 2.95 -0.12
CA ASN A 81 -2.19 1.81 0.36
C ASN A 81 -1.76 1.98 1.82
N LEU A 82 -1.17 3.12 2.18
CA LEU A 82 -0.76 3.42 3.55
C LEU A 82 -1.97 3.42 4.51
N HIS A 83 -3.11 3.95 4.08
CA HIS A 83 -4.36 3.86 4.83
C HIS A 83 -4.77 2.39 5.04
N THR A 84 -4.73 1.56 3.99
CA THR A 84 -5.04 0.14 4.07
C THR A 84 -4.10 -0.60 5.03
N LEU A 85 -2.79 -0.29 4.99
CA LEU A 85 -1.80 -0.90 5.91
C LEU A 85 -2.04 -0.52 7.37
N ARG A 86 -2.56 0.68 7.64
CA ARG A 86 -2.77 1.20 9.01
C ARG A 86 -4.11 0.85 9.62
N TYR A 87 -5.16 0.93 8.82
CA TYR A 87 -6.54 0.84 9.29
C TYR A 87 -7.29 -0.37 8.72
N GLY A 88 -6.62 -1.18 7.90
CA GLY A 88 -7.24 -2.27 7.18
C GLY A 88 -8.21 -1.79 6.09
N ASN A 89 -8.95 -2.74 5.54
CA ASN A 89 -9.95 -2.52 4.52
C ASN A 89 -10.99 -3.63 4.58
N GLN A 90 -12.18 -3.32 5.11
CA GLN A 90 -13.25 -4.29 5.30
C GLN A 90 -13.72 -4.92 3.98
N LYS A 91 -13.79 -4.14 2.88
CA LYS A 91 -14.19 -4.65 1.56
C LYS A 91 -13.22 -5.71 1.02
N LYS A 92 -11.96 -5.66 1.47
CA LYS A 92 -10.90 -6.62 1.11
C LYS A 92 -10.64 -7.66 2.21
N ASN A 93 -11.46 -7.70 3.28
CA ASN A 93 -11.27 -8.54 4.46
C ASN A 93 -9.90 -8.35 5.12
N ILE A 94 -9.37 -7.13 5.10
CA ILE A 94 -8.09 -6.78 5.73
C ILE A 94 -8.38 -6.13 7.07
N ASN A 95 -7.86 -6.73 8.13
CA ASN A 95 -7.95 -6.16 9.46
C ASN A 95 -6.79 -5.17 9.70
N PRO A 96 -6.97 -4.17 10.58
CA PRO A 96 -5.87 -3.36 11.07
C PRO A 96 -4.76 -4.24 11.66
N PRO A 97 -3.49 -3.81 11.59
CA PRO A 97 -2.39 -4.53 12.20
C PRO A 97 -2.57 -4.58 13.73
N SER A 98 -2.37 -5.76 14.32
CA SER A 98 -2.42 -5.97 15.77
C SER A 98 -1.05 -5.89 16.44
N ASN A 99 0.03 -6.04 15.67
CA ASN A 99 1.40 -6.01 16.19
C ASN A 99 1.83 -4.56 16.47
N SER A 100 2.14 -4.28 17.74
CA SER A 100 2.54 -2.94 18.21
C SER A 100 3.80 -2.38 17.52
N ILE A 101 4.74 -3.22 17.10
CA ILE A 101 5.94 -2.82 16.36
C ILE A 101 5.53 -2.31 14.97
N ILE A 102 4.65 -3.04 14.28
CA ILE A 102 4.15 -2.66 12.95
C ILE A 102 3.36 -1.36 13.03
N ILE A 103 2.47 -1.21 14.02
CA ILE A 103 1.68 0.00 14.23
C ILE A 103 2.60 1.22 14.41
N LYS A 104 3.61 1.11 15.29
CA LYS A 104 4.59 2.19 15.51
C LYS A 104 5.35 2.54 14.24
N GLN A 105 5.81 1.53 13.49
CA GLN A 105 6.55 1.75 12.25
C GLN A 105 5.69 2.45 11.19
N LEU A 106 4.43 2.05 11.03
CA LEU A 106 3.52 2.70 10.07
C LEU A 106 3.19 4.14 10.46
N ALA A 107 3.13 4.45 11.75
CA ALA A 107 2.98 5.83 12.22
C ALA A 107 4.21 6.70 11.88
N LEU A 108 5.42 6.15 11.99
CA LEU A 108 6.64 6.82 11.56
C LEU A 108 6.65 7.05 10.04
N ILE A 109 6.25 6.05 9.27
CA ILE A 109 6.14 6.14 7.80
C ILE A 109 5.13 7.23 7.41
N GLU A 110 3.96 7.30 8.06
CA GLU A 110 2.98 8.36 7.80
C GLU A 110 3.57 9.74 8.08
N LYS A 111 4.28 9.92 9.19
CA LYS A 111 4.93 11.20 9.49
C LYS A 111 5.91 11.61 8.40
N GLN A 112 6.79 10.70 7.99
CA GLN A 112 7.76 10.96 6.91
C GLN A 112 7.08 11.21 5.57
N TRP A 113 6.00 10.49 5.28
CA TRP A 113 5.18 10.70 4.09
C TRP A 113 4.57 12.11 4.06
N LEU A 114 4.04 12.61 5.17
CA LEU A 114 3.46 13.96 5.22
C LEU A 114 4.52 15.04 4.93
N GLU A 115 5.74 14.87 5.46
CA GLU A 115 6.87 15.77 5.17
C GLU A 115 7.25 15.71 3.67
N PHE A 116 7.38 14.50 3.11
CA PHE A 116 7.69 14.31 1.69
C PHE A 116 6.59 14.85 0.77
N LYS A 117 5.32 14.57 1.07
CA LYS A 117 4.16 15.04 0.31
C LYS A 117 4.11 16.56 0.26
N LYS A 118 4.42 17.24 1.38
CA LYS A 118 4.49 18.69 1.42
C LYS A 118 5.51 19.24 0.43
N VAL A 119 6.72 18.67 0.41
CA VAL A 119 7.77 19.07 -0.56
C VAL A 119 7.28 18.90 -2.00
N VAL A 120 6.60 17.79 -2.30
CA VAL A 120 6.04 17.54 -3.64
C VAL A 120 4.93 18.53 -3.99
N GLN A 121 4.07 18.90 -3.03
CA GLN A 121 3.03 19.91 -3.24
C GLN A 121 3.62 21.30 -3.49
N ASP A 122 4.61 21.70 -2.70
CA ASP A 122 5.32 22.97 -2.88
C ASP A 122 5.99 23.03 -4.26
N PHE A 123 6.61 21.93 -4.70
CA PHE A 123 7.16 21.80 -6.05
C PHE A 123 6.10 22.04 -7.14
N LYS A 124 4.90 21.45 -7.02
CA LYS A 124 3.84 21.63 -8.02
C LYS A 124 3.44 23.10 -8.16
N GLU A 125 3.24 23.78 -7.03
CA GLU A 125 2.88 25.21 -7.00
C GLU A 125 3.96 26.08 -7.65
N VAL A 126 5.23 25.83 -7.32
CA VAL A 126 6.37 26.56 -7.89
C VAL A 126 6.50 26.30 -9.39
N SER A 127 6.44 25.03 -9.81
CA SER A 127 6.55 24.62 -11.22
C SER A 127 5.45 25.25 -12.08
N TYR A 128 4.21 25.23 -11.60
CA TYR A 128 3.08 25.85 -12.29
C TYR A 128 3.27 27.36 -12.48
N LYS A 129 3.63 28.08 -11.41
CA LYS A 129 3.88 29.53 -11.47
C LYS A 129 5.05 29.87 -12.40
N PHE A 130 6.14 29.10 -12.34
CA PHE A 130 7.30 29.29 -13.19
C PHE A 130 6.94 29.15 -14.67
N CYS A 131 6.23 28.08 -15.03
CA CYS A 131 5.82 27.84 -16.42
C CYS A 131 4.84 28.92 -16.91
N LYS A 132 3.86 29.32 -16.09
CA LYS A 132 2.94 30.42 -16.43
C LYS A 132 3.67 31.74 -16.66
N ASN A 133 4.60 32.10 -15.78
CA ASN A 133 5.37 33.35 -15.91
C ASN A 133 6.27 33.33 -17.14
N LYS A 134 6.89 32.18 -17.44
CA LYS A 134 7.69 32.01 -18.65
C LYS A 134 6.85 32.24 -19.91
N LEU A 135 5.68 31.58 -20.01
CA LEU A 135 4.77 31.75 -21.15
C LEU A 135 4.36 33.21 -21.33
N PHE A 136 4.00 33.90 -20.24
CA PHE A 136 3.66 35.31 -20.28
C PHE A 136 4.81 36.18 -20.84
N LEU A 137 6.05 35.94 -20.41
CA LEU A 137 7.21 36.68 -20.93
C LEU A 137 7.47 36.38 -22.40
N ASP A 138 7.38 35.11 -22.81
CA ASP A 138 7.60 34.68 -24.20
C ASP A 138 6.55 35.29 -25.15
N GLU A 139 5.27 35.32 -24.74
CA GLU A 139 4.18 35.96 -25.48
C GLU A 139 4.40 37.47 -25.64
N ASN A 140 4.75 38.18 -24.57
CA ASN A 140 4.93 39.63 -24.63
C ASN A 140 6.20 40.03 -25.39
N ASN A 141 7.29 39.27 -25.26
CA ASN A 141 8.51 39.53 -26.03
C ASN A 141 8.27 39.37 -27.54
N SER A 142 7.40 38.43 -27.94
CA SER A 142 7.02 38.22 -29.34
C SER A 142 6.18 39.36 -29.94
N ILE A 143 5.58 40.21 -29.10
CA ILE A 143 4.81 41.39 -29.54
C ILE A 143 5.73 42.60 -29.80
N ILE A 144 6.87 42.65 -29.11
CA ILE A 144 7.81 43.78 -29.16
C ILE A 144 8.82 43.64 -30.32
N LEU A 145 9.02 42.42 -30.84
CA LEU A 145 9.87 42.10 -32.00
C LEU A 145 9.06 42.05 -33.29
#